data_AF-Q5RH04-F1
#
_entry.id   AF-Q5RH04-F1
#
_cell.length_a   1.000
_cell.length_b   1.000
_cell.length_c   1.000
_cell.angle_alpha   90.00
_cell.angle_beta   90.00
_cell.angle_gamma   90.00
#
_symmetry.space_group_name_H-M   'P 1'
#
loop_
_entity.id
_entity.type
_entity.pdbx_description
1 polymer ?
#
loop_
_entity_poly.entity_id
_entity_poly.type
_entity_poly.pdbx_seq_one_letter_code
_entity_poly.pdbx_strand_id
1 'polypeptide(L)'
;MGANNSTRRVSFESDENDNITIVKGIRLSEKVIDRMREPSGPPSPRVPSRPPPASPPVVDPLPALVPISPPPPDPVTLHPPPSLPERVKLPEQVTTPAPPPPPPPLESVGVLSTPAVDESELRRKITEELRKGLEEDRRKTQEELNQWLEKEKSQAHAKAQAEAQAQVKDEVSRILALEKSGAEETIQKAILRERVSAEDERLQAQIYQMERKARQLEERDKELRKQDAFYREQVAKLKERSSQFYKVTNENYHKAADEVNAKFKRYEISPVCTDLQGQILKCYRENAGKTLLCSNIASQYLQCVNHAKQEKLRTGG
;
A
#
# COMPACT_ATOMS: atom_id res chain seq x y z
N MET A 1 35.44 -76.07 20.32
CA MET A 1 35.91 -74.94 19.51
C MET A 1 34.86 -74.68 18.42
N GLY A 2 34.32 -73.48 18.20
CA GLY A 2 34.55 -72.20 18.87
C GLY A 2 34.29 -71.00 17.96
N ALA A 3 33.16 -70.98 17.22
CA ALA A 3 32.93 -70.04 16.14
C ALA A 3 32.67 -68.60 16.64
N ASN A 4 33.57 -67.67 16.28
CA ASN A 4 33.62 -66.29 16.77
C ASN A 4 33.04 -65.30 15.74
N ASN A 5 31.70 -65.18 15.71
CA ASN A 5 31.02 -64.14 14.92
C ASN A 5 31.29 -62.73 15.49
N SER A 6 32.27 -62.01 14.91
CA SER A 6 32.63 -60.65 15.31
C SER A 6 31.71 -59.62 14.66
N THR A 7 30.47 -59.52 15.14
CA THR A 7 29.55 -58.43 14.81
C THR A 7 30.10 -57.11 15.36
N ARG A 8 30.90 -56.38 14.57
CA ARG A 8 31.27 -54.99 14.86
C ARG A 8 30.03 -54.11 14.87
N ARG A 9 29.45 -53.90 16.05
CA ARG A 9 28.47 -52.83 16.29
C ARG A 9 29.20 -51.49 16.18
N VAL A 10 29.11 -50.85 15.01
CA VAL A 10 29.59 -49.48 14.85
C VAL A 10 28.46 -48.55 15.32
N SER A 11 28.62 -48.03 16.53
CA SER A 11 27.78 -46.93 17.02
C SER A 11 28.12 -45.68 16.22
N PHE A 12 27.29 -45.36 15.23
CA PHE A 12 27.35 -44.08 14.54
C PHE A 12 26.48 -43.07 15.27
N GLU A 13 27.00 -41.86 15.44
CA GLU A 13 26.25 -40.73 16.00
C GLU A 13 25.01 -40.43 15.14
N SER A 14 23.92 -40.06 15.81
CA SER A 14 22.68 -39.65 15.16
C SER A 14 22.79 -38.17 14.81
N ASP A 15 23.17 -37.86 13.57
CA ASP A 15 23.00 -36.52 13.00
C ASP A 15 21.50 -36.16 13.05
N GLU A 16 21.16 -35.12 13.82
CA GLU A 16 19.78 -34.88 14.29
C GLU A 16 18.81 -34.44 13.17
N ASN A 17 19.31 -34.17 11.96
CA ASN A 17 18.52 -33.62 10.85
C ASN A 17 18.33 -34.61 9.68
N ASP A 18 18.69 -35.89 9.81
CA ASP A 18 18.72 -36.82 8.67
C ASP A 18 17.58 -37.87 8.68
N ASN A 19 16.57 -37.65 7.83
CA ASN A 19 15.43 -38.54 7.58
C ASN A 19 15.84 -39.78 6.76
N ILE A 20 16.63 -40.64 7.41
CA ILE A 20 17.17 -41.89 6.85
C ILE A 20 16.23 -43.06 7.16
N THR A 21 15.73 -43.73 6.11
CA THR A 21 15.01 -45.00 6.25
C THR A 21 15.94 -46.19 6.00
N ILE A 22 15.72 -47.31 6.71
CA ILE A 22 16.50 -48.53 6.51
C ILE A 22 15.74 -49.46 5.56
N VAL A 23 16.23 -49.59 4.32
CA VAL A 23 15.68 -50.50 3.32
C VAL A 23 16.55 -51.75 3.27
N LYS A 24 16.00 -52.89 3.71
CA LYS A 24 16.63 -54.22 3.58
C LYS A 24 18.05 -54.34 4.17
N GLY A 25 18.32 -53.56 5.22
CA GLY A 25 19.62 -53.49 5.92
C GLY A 25 20.53 -52.32 5.52
N ILE A 26 20.16 -51.53 4.50
CA ILE A 26 20.93 -50.38 4.02
C ILE A 26 20.23 -49.09 4.47
N ARG A 27 20.99 -48.17 5.08
CA ARG A 27 20.53 -46.80 5.38
C ARG A 27 20.49 -45.98 4.08
N LEU A 28 19.31 -45.49 3.69
CA LEU A 28 19.10 -44.61 2.54
C LEU A 28 18.33 -43.36 3.00
N SER A 29 18.70 -42.17 2.52
CA SER A 29 17.90 -40.96 2.76
C SER A 29 16.67 -40.93 1.86
N GLU A 30 15.61 -40.25 2.29
CA GLU A 30 14.33 -40.17 1.60
C GLU A 30 14.50 -39.73 0.12
N LYS A 31 15.36 -38.73 -0.13
CA LYS A 31 15.77 -38.24 -1.47
C LYS A 31 16.44 -39.28 -2.39
N VAL A 32 16.90 -40.41 -1.87
CA VAL A 32 17.42 -41.55 -2.65
C VAL A 32 16.31 -42.57 -2.86
N ILE A 33 15.49 -42.82 -1.84
CA ILE A 33 14.33 -43.72 -1.90
C ILE A 33 13.33 -43.24 -2.95
N ASP A 34 13.01 -41.94 -2.99
CA ASP A 34 12.10 -41.35 -3.99
C ASP A 34 12.59 -41.60 -5.42
N ARG A 35 13.88 -41.37 -5.67
CA ARG A 35 14.52 -41.61 -6.98
C ARG A 35 14.57 -43.09 -7.38
N MET A 36 14.52 -44.01 -6.41
CA MET A 36 14.40 -45.45 -6.66
C MET A 36 12.94 -45.91 -6.79
N ARG A 37 11.98 -45.06 -6.40
CA ARG A 37 10.53 -45.32 -6.43
C ARG A 37 9.85 -44.77 -7.68
N GLU A 38 10.43 -43.73 -8.29
CA GLU A 38 9.96 -43.09 -9.52
C GLU A 38 10.48 -43.82 -10.77
N PRO A 39 9.59 -44.41 -11.62
CA PRO A 39 10.02 -45.05 -12.86
C PRO A 39 10.49 -44.00 -13.88
N SER A 40 11.68 -44.18 -14.44
CA SER A 40 12.40 -43.17 -15.20
C SER A 40 11.68 -42.71 -16.49
N GLY A 41 11.18 -41.47 -16.49
CA GLY A 41 10.82 -40.74 -17.70
C GLY A 41 12.06 -40.25 -18.49
N PRO A 42 11.92 -39.95 -19.80
CA PRO A 42 13.05 -39.57 -20.65
C PRO A 42 13.62 -38.17 -20.33
N PRO A 43 14.94 -37.95 -20.51
CA PRO A 43 15.60 -36.71 -20.12
C PRO A 43 15.34 -35.55 -21.07
N SER A 44 14.89 -34.41 -20.54
CA SER A 44 14.83 -33.15 -21.28
C SER A 44 16.21 -32.47 -21.33
N PRO A 45 16.68 -31.98 -22.50
CA PRO A 45 18.02 -31.42 -22.64
C PRO A 45 18.14 -30.05 -21.96
N ARG A 46 19.18 -29.89 -21.13
CA ARG A 46 19.49 -28.61 -20.45
C ARG A 46 20.22 -27.65 -21.40
N VAL A 47 19.63 -26.50 -21.67
CA VAL A 47 20.31 -25.37 -22.32
C VAL A 47 21.25 -24.69 -21.30
N PRO A 48 22.52 -24.37 -21.65
CA PRO A 48 23.42 -23.66 -20.75
C PRO A 48 22.93 -22.22 -20.51
N SER A 49 22.99 -21.76 -19.27
CA SER A 49 22.47 -20.46 -18.84
C SER A 49 23.33 -19.29 -19.35
N ARG A 50 22.73 -18.44 -20.19
CA ARG A 50 23.26 -17.12 -20.54
C ARG A 50 23.26 -16.19 -19.29
N PRO A 51 24.28 -15.33 -19.08
CA PRO A 51 24.24 -14.34 -18.01
C PRO A 51 23.10 -13.32 -18.23
N PRO A 52 22.55 -12.73 -17.16
CA PRO A 52 21.46 -11.76 -17.26
C PRO A 52 21.93 -10.45 -17.94
N PRO A 53 21.04 -9.75 -18.66
CA PRO A 53 21.33 -8.40 -19.15
C PRO A 53 21.45 -7.41 -17.99
N ALA A 54 22.30 -6.40 -18.14
CA ALA A 54 22.41 -5.31 -17.18
C ALA A 54 21.14 -4.44 -17.19
N SER A 55 20.73 -3.96 -16.01
CA SER A 55 19.60 -3.05 -15.85
C SER A 55 19.86 -1.70 -16.55
N PRO A 56 18.85 -1.07 -17.18
CA PRO A 56 18.96 0.30 -17.65
C PRO A 56 19.06 1.27 -16.46
N PRO A 57 19.65 2.47 -16.64
CA PRO A 57 19.67 3.49 -15.59
C PRO A 57 18.23 3.98 -15.29
N VAL A 58 17.95 4.24 -14.02
CA VAL A 58 16.69 4.86 -13.59
C VAL A 58 16.68 6.31 -14.07
N VAL A 59 15.64 6.69 -14.82
CA VAL A 59 15.40 8.07 -15.23
C VAL A 59 14.43 8.69 -14.21
N ASP A 60 14.83 9.84 -13.66
CA ASP A 60 14.12 10.49 -12.55
C ASP A 60 12.81 11.17 -13.04
N PRO A 61 11.61 10.79 -12.53
CA PRO A 61 10.36 11.44 -12.93
C PRO A 61 10.20 12.80 -12.22
N LEU A 62 10.06 13.86 -13.01
CA LEU A 62 9.75 15.21 -12.53
C LEU A 62 8.51 15.22 -11.59
N PRO A 63 8.49 16.09 -10.55
CA PRO A 63 7.46 16.07 -9.52
C PRO A 63 6.06 16.36 -10.08
N ALA A 64 5.07 15.67 -9.52
CA ALA A 64 3.69 15.72 -10.00
C ALA A 64 3.06 17.12 -9.86
N LEU A 65 2.25 17.49 -10.85
CA LEU A 65 1.40 18.68 -10.80
C LEU A 65 0.35 18.50 -9.70
N VAL A 66 0.34 19.39 -8.72
CA VAL A 66 -0.66 19.42 -7.65
C VAL A 66 -2.00 19.93 -8.21
N PRO A 67 -3.11 19.17 -8.10
CA PRO A 67 -4.42 19.69 -8.46
C PRO A 67 -4.82 20.81 -7.49
N ILE A 68 -5.07 22.01 -8.02
CA ILE A 68 -5.53 23.15 -7.22
C ILE A 68 -7.02 22.96 -6.91
N SER A 69 -7.35 22.72 -5.65
CA SER A 69 -8.73 22.75 -5.17
C SER A 69 -9.30 24.17 -5.26
N PRO A 70 -10.52 24.36 -5.79
CA PRO A 70 -11.18 25.67 -5.76
C PRO A 70 -11.58 26.04 -4.32
N PRO A 71 -11.61 27.34 -3.97
CA PRO A 71 -12.11 27.79 -2.66
C PRO A 71 -13.62 27.60 -2.54
N PRO A 72 -14.16 27.45 -1.31
CA PRO A 72 -15.60 27.39 -1.09
C PRO A 72 -16.26 28.77 -1.33
N PRO A 73 -17.54 28.81 -1.77
CA PRO A 73 -18.30 30.06 -1.87
C PRO A 73 -18.73 30.58 -0.49
N ASP A 74 -18.81 31.90 -0.36
CA ASP A 74 -19.22 32.58 0.88
C ASP A 74 -20.69 32.30 1.28
N PRO A 75 -21.02 32.32 2.59
CA PRO A 75 -22.37 32.10 3.08
C PRO A 75 -23.28 33.32 2.79
N VAL A 76 -24.15 33.19 1.79
CA VAL A 76 -25.18 34.19 1.50
C VAL A 76 -26.11 34.34 2.70
N THR A 77 -26.10 35.52 3.31
CA THR A 77 -26.96 35.86 4.45
C THR A 77 -28.41 36.07 3.99
N LEU A 78 -29.23 35.04 4.13
CA LEU A 78 -30.68 35.12 3.91
C LEU A 78 -31.38 35.55 5.21
N HIS A 79 -31.89 36.78 5.23
CA HIS A 79 -32.82 37.24 6.26
C HIS A 79 -34.11 36.39 6.25
N PRO A 80 -34.73 36.14 7.42
CA PRO A 80 -36.05 35.52 7.46
C PRO A 80 -37.12 36.48 6.88
N PRO A 81 -38.13 35.97 6.15
CA PRO A 81 -39.26 36.78 5.72
C PRO A 81 -40.14 37.18 6.93
N PRO A 82 -40.67 38.41 6.98
CA PRO A 82 -41.51 38.88 8.08
C PRO A 82 -42.92 38.28 8.07
N SER A 83 -43.61 38.45 9.20
CA SER A 83 -44.87 37.78 9.57
C SER A 83 -46.10 38.14 8.72
N LEU A 84 -47.11 37.27 8.84
CA LEU A 84 -48.50 37.46 8.39
C LEU A 84 -49.08 38.84 8.81
N PRO A 85 -49.81 39.53 7.92
CA PRO A 85 -50.78 40.55 8.31
C PRO A 85 -52.11 39.91 8.72
N GLU A 86 -52.41 39.97 10.01
CA GLU A 86 -53.66 39.56 10.64
C GLU A 86 -54.88 40.28 10.00
N ARG A 87 -55.85 39.53 9.44
CA ARG A 87 -57.07 40.14 8.87
C ARG A 87 -58.10 40.46 9.97
N VAL A 88 -57.94 41.67 10.51
CA VAL A 88 -58.99 42.67 10.84
C VAL A 88 -60.36 42.14 11.26
N LYS A 89 -60.73 42.42 12.51
CA LYS A 89 -62.06 42.23 13.11
C LYS A 89 -63.15 43.12 12.45
N LEU A 90 -64.40 42.63 12.48
CA LEU A 90 -65.71 43.31 12.68
C LEU A 90 -65.97 44.72 12.08
N PRO A 91 -67.17 44.96 11.53
CA PRO A 91 -68.40 45.15 12.34
C PRO A 91 -69.47 44.08 12.03
N GLU A 92 -70.47 43.76 12.86
CA GLU A 92 -71.12 44.45 13.99
C GLU A 92 -71.83 45.77 13.64
N GLN A 93 -73.00 45.64 13.00
CA GLN A 93 -74.08 46.61 13.16
C GLN A 93 -75.37 45.88 13.59
N VAL A 94 -75.70 46.03 14.87
CA VAL A 94 -77.05 45.75 15.37
C VAL A 94 -77.90 47.00 15.11
N THR A 95 -78.92 46.87 14.26
CA THR A 95 -79.91 47.94 14.04
C THR A 95 -81.33 47.37 14.05
N THR A 96 -81.98 47.40 15.21
CA THR A 96 -83.43 47.21 15.37
C THR A 96 -84.00 48.41 16.13
N PRO A 97 -84.59 49.37 15.41
CA PRO A 97 -85.94 49.86 15.73
C PRO A 97 -86.79 50.03 14.44
N ALA A 98 -88.14 50.06 14.42
CA ALA A 98 -89.19 49.92 15.44
C ALA A 98 -90.57 49.56 14.77
N PRO A 99 -91.61 49.16 15.54
CA PRO A 99 -93.04 49.16 15.15
C PRO A 99 -93.73 50.54 15.40
N PRO A 100 -95.07 50.77 15.22
CA PRO A 100 -96.18 49.96 14.68
C PRO A 100 -96.67 50.47 13.29
N PRO A 101 -97.84 51.16 12.98
CA PRO A 101 -99.04 51.66 13.72
C PRO A 101 -100.40 50.97 13.31
N PRO A 102 -101.61 51.40 13.81
CA PRO A 102 -102.88 50.66 13.69
C PRO A 102 -104.08 51.44 13.00
N PRO A 103 -105.40 51.10 13.15
CA PRO A 103 -106.51 51.48 12.22
C PRO A 103 -107.30 52.76 12.62
N PRO A 104 -108.28 53.26 11.82
CA PRO A 104 -109.73 52.94 11.95
C PRO A 104 -110.51 53.09 10.60
N PRO A 105 -111.86 53.32 10.52
CA PRO A 105 -113.00 52.99 11.39
C PRO A 105 -113.92 51.90 10.76
N LEU A 106 -114.85 51.20 11.43
CA LEU A 106 -115.96 51.61 12.32
C LEU A 106 -117.06 52.46 11.64
N GLU A 107 -118.07 51.77 11.06
CA GLU A 107 -119.44 52.29 10.98
C GLU A 107 -120.41 51.30 11.64
N SER A 108 -121.50 51.82 12.22
CA SER A 108 -122.34 51.10 13.18
C SER A 108 -123.82 51.11 12.76
N VAL A 109 -124.25 50.03 12.11
CA VAL A 109 -125.66 49.62 11.90
C VAL A 109 -125.69 48.11 11.59
N GLY A 110 -126.64 47.29 12.09
CA GLY A 110 -127.63 47.57 13.13
C GLY A 110 -128.67 46.45 13.29
N VAL A 111 -128.67 45.78 14.45
CA VAL A 111 -129.82 45.09 15.11
C VAL A 111 -130.52 43.91 14.39
N LEU A 112 -130.60 42.75 15.09
CA LEU A 112 -131.45 41.56 14.81
C LEU A 112 -131.08 40.73 13.54
N SER A 113 -131.14 39.39 13.51
CA SER A 113 -131.90 38.43 14.34
C SER A 113 -131.20 37.05 14.55
N THR A 114 -131.82 36.26 15.42
CA THR A 114 -131.66 34.81 15.71
C THR A 114 -131.98 33.88 14.51
N PRO A 115 -131.73 32.54 14.55
CA PRO A 115 -131.51 31.68 15.73
C PRO A 115 -130.28 30.77 15.74
N ALA A 116 -130.00 30.23 16.93
CA ALA A 116 -128.87 29.36 17.22
C ALA A 116 -129.11 27.88 16.87
N VAL A 117 -128.15 27.28 16.19
CA VAL A 117 -127.87 25.83 16.20
C VAL A 117 -126.35 25.65 16.31
N ASP A 118 -125.89 25.08 17.42
CA ASP A 118 -124.55 24.50 17.67
C ASP A 118 -123.27 25.23 17.18
N GLU A 119 -123.18 26.55 17.32
CA GLU A 119 -121.97 27.29 16.93
C GLU A 119 -120.82 27.19 17.98
N SER A 120 -121.17 27.02 19.26
CA SER A 120 -120.22 27.09 20.39
C SER A 120 -119.35 25.84 20.53
N GLU A 121 -119.92 24.65 20.32
CA GLU A 121 -119.19 23.37 20.36
C GLU A 121 -118.13 23.34 19.25
N LEU A 122 -118.52 23.75 18.03
CA LEU A 122 -117.63 23.85 16.88
C LEU A 122 -116.47 24.83 17.10
N ARG A 123 -116.74 26.03 17.62
CA ARG A 123 -115.68 27.02 17.96
C ARG A 123 -114.70 26.50 19.01
N ARG A 124 -115.20 25.78 20.03
CA ARG A 124 -114.36 25.11 21.04
C ARG A 124 -113.50 24.02 20.40
N LYS A 125 -114.08 23.19 19.53
CA LYS A 125 -113.39 22.11 18.82
C LYS A 125 -112.27 22.62 17.90
N ILE A 126 -112.53 23.69 17.13
CA ILE A 126 -111.52 24.36 16.29
C ILE A 126 -110.35 24.87 17.13
N THR A 127 -110.63 25.50 18.27
CA THR A 127 -109.59 26.04 19.16
C THR A 127 -108.73 24.94 19.78
N GLU A 128 -109.34 23.80 20.11
CA GLU A 128 -108.64 22.66 20.70
C GLU A 128 -107.78 21.89 19.68
N GLU A 129 -108.29 21.60 18.48
CA GLU A 129 -107.46 20.97 17.44
C GLU A 129 -106.34 21.91 16.96
N LEU A 130 -106.55 23.24 16.97
CA LEU A 130 -105.49 24.21 16.67
C LEU A 130 -104.43 24.26 17.78
N ARG A 131 -104.81 24.25 19.07
CA ARG A 131 -103.88 24.13 20.20
C ARG A 131 -103.04 22.87 20.09
N LYS A 132 -103.69 21.73 19.89
CA LYS A 132 -103.07 20.41 19.73
C LYS A 132 -102.14 20.37 18.52
N GLY A 133 -102.54 20.97 17.39
CA GLY A 133 -101.70 21.11 16.20
C GLY A 133 -100.44 21.93 16.46
N LEU A 134 -100.55 23.05 17.19
CA LEU A 134 -99.39 23.87 17.60
C LEU A 134 -98.49 23.15 18.61
N GLU A 135 -99.04 22.33 19.50
CA GLU A 135 -98.27 21.51 20.43
C GLU A 135 -97.56 20.33 19.74
N GLU A 136 -98.20 19.71 18.75
CA GLU A 136 -97.61 18.67 17.91
C GLU A 136 -96.53 19.23 16.98
N ASP A 137 -96.74 20.41 16.37
CA ASP A 137 -95.73 21.08 15.56
C ASP A 137 -94.53 21.49 16.42
N ARG A 138 -94.76 22.11 17.59
CA ARG A 138 -93.71 22.41 18.58
C ARG A 138 -92.94 21.15 19.01
N ARG A 139 -93.64 20.03 19.25
CA ARG A 139 -93.01 18.73 19.56
C ARG A 139 -92.14 18.27 18.39
N LYS A 140 -92.67 18.31 17.17
CA LYS A 140 -91.98 17.90 15.95
C LYS A 140 -90.75 18.75 15.66
N THR A 141 -90.85 20.09 15.73
CA THR A 141 -89.70 21.00 15.59
C THR A 141 -88.64 20.72 16.64
N GLN A 142 -89.03 20.41 17.88
CA GLN A 142 -88.08 20.09 18.95
C GLN A 142 -87.43 18.70 18.77
N GLU A 143 -88.17 17.71 18.24
CA GLU A 143 -87.61 16.41 17.85
C GLU A 143 -86.64 16.54 16.66
N GLU A 144 -86.99 17.32 15.63
CA GLU A 144 -86.13 17.62 14.48
C GLU A 144 -84.86 18.38 14.89
N LEU A 145 -84.98 19.38 15.78
CA LEU A 145 -83.84 20.13 16.33
C LEU A 145 -82.93 19.25 17.18
N ASN A 146 -83.49 18.36 18.02
CA ASN A 146 -82.71 17.40 18.80
C ASN A 146 -81.99 16.38 17.89
N GLN A 147 -82.65 15.87 16.85
CA GLN A 147 -82.04 14.97 15.87
C GLN A 147 -80.91 15.66 15.09
N TRP A 148 -81.10 16.92 14.69
CA TRP A 148 -80.05 17.71 14.06
C TRP A 148 -78.87 17.93 15.00
N LEU A 149 -79.13 18.27 16.28
CA LEU A 149 -78.09 18.49 17.28
C LEU A 149 -77.27 17.21 17.57
N GLU A 150 -77.90 16.04 17.70
CA GLU A 150 -77.17 14.78 17.88
C GLU A 150 -76.42 14.34 16.62
N LYS A 151 -76.94 14.66 15.42
CA LYS A 151 -76.19 14.47 14.17
C LYS A 151 -74.94 15.35 14.12
N GLU A 152 -75.07 16.64 14.46
CA GLU A 152 -73.94 17.57 14.44
C GLU A 152 -72.90 17.22 15.52
N LYS A 153 -73.34 16.85 16.73
CA LYS A 153 -72.47 16.32 17.79
C LYS A 153 -71.72 15.06 17.35
N SER A 154 -72.41 14.07 16.81
CA SER A 154 -71.78 12.81 16.38
C SER A 154 -70.82 13.01 15.21
N GLN A 155 -71.15 13.91 14.27
CA GLN A 155 -70.24 14.34 13.21
C GLN A 155 -69.00 15.06 13.76
N ALA A 156 -69.16 15.98 14.72
CA ALA A 156 -68.06 16.68 15.37
C ALA A 156 -67.17 15.73 16.18
N HIS A 157 -67.75 14.77 16.93
CA HIS A 157 -67.00 13.75 17.65
C HIS A 157 -66.25 12.80 16.71
N ALA A 158 -66.88 12.33 15.63
CA ALA A 158 -66.22 11.49 14.63
C ALA A 158 -65.06 12.23 13.94
N LYS A 159 -65.24 13.51 13.61
CA LYS A 159 -64.17 14.36 13.07
C LYS A 159 -63.02 14.53 14.06
N ALA A 160 -63.30 14.91 15.31
CA ALA A 160 -62.28 15.09 16.34
C ALA A 160 -61.51 13.78 16.65
N GLN A 161 -62.19 12.64 16.63
CA GLN A 161 -61.55 11.32 16.77
C GLN A 161 -60.68 10.98 15.56
N ALA A 162 -61.11 11.28 14.34
CA ALA A 162 -60.31 11.07 13.13
C ALA A 162 -59.07 11.97 13.11
N GLU A 163 -59.19 13.23 13.49
CA GLU A 163 -58.08 14.19 13.61
C GLU A 163 -57.08 13.77 14.69
N ALA A 164 -57.55 13.37 15.88
CA ALA A 164 -56.69 12.84 16.95
C ALA A 164 -55.98 11.54 16.54
N GLN A 165 -56.67 10.62 15.86
CA GLN A 165 -56.04 9.40 15.32
C GLN A 165 -55.02 9.71 14.22
N ALA A 166 -55.24 10.74 13.40
CA ALA A 166 -54.27 11.17 12.38
C ALA A 166 -53.00 11.74 13.04
N GLN A 167 -53.16 12.62 14.03
CA GLN A 167 -52.04 13.19 14.80
C GLN A 167 -51.21 12.10 15.50
N VAL A 168 -51.86 11.12 16.16
CA VAL A 168 -51.16 10.00 16.80
C VAL A 168 -50.42 9.13 15.76
N LYS A 169 -51.01 8.87 14.59
CA LYS A 169 -50.35 8.10 13.52
C LYS A 169 -49.15 8.82 12.94
N ASP A 170 -49.24 10.14 12.74
CA ASP A 170 -48.15 10.97 12.23
C ASP A 170 -46.99 11.02 13.24
N GLU A 171 -47.28 11.33 14.51
CA GLU A 171 -46.26 11.41 15.57
C GLU A 171 -45.58 10.06 15.83
N VAL A 172 -46.32 8.95 15.85
CA VAL A 172 -45.73 7.60 15.93
C VAL A 172 -44.87 7.29 14.71
N SER A 173 -45.29 7.67 13.50
CA SER A 173 -44.49 7.48 12.28
C SER A 173 -43.19 8.31 12.32
N ARG A 174 -43.27 9.55 12.83
CA ARG A 174 -42.14 10.47 13.00
C ARG A 174 -41.13 9.94 14.02
N ILE A 175 -41.60 9.42 15.16
CA ILE A 175 -40.74 8.81 16.19
C ILE A 175 -40.06 7.55 15.65
N LEU A 176 -40.83 6.61 15.06
CA LEU A 176 -40.28 5.37 14.49
C LEU A 176 -39.25 5.63 13.37
N ALA A 177 -39.44 6.69 12.57
CA ALA A 177 -38.46 7.09 11.56
C ALA A 177 -37.15 7.56 12.19
N LEU A 178 -37.20 8.38 13.25
CA LEU A 178 -36.03 8.88 13.97
C LEU A 178 -35.29 7.77 14.74
N GLU A 179 -36.03 6.89 15.42
CA GLU A 179 -35.47 5.71 16.09
C GLU A 179 -34.77 4.78 15.08
N LYS A 180 -35.41 4.53 13.92
CA LYS A 180 -34.81 3.74 12.84
C LYS A 180 -33.54 4.37 12.31
N SER A 181 -33.53 5.66 11.99
CA SER A 181 -32.30 6.34 11.50
C SER A 181 -31.19 6.35 12.55
N GLY A 182 -31.53 6.55 13.84
CA GLY A 182 -30.57 6.49 14.94
C GLY A 182 -29.96 5.09 15.13
N ALA A 183 -30.78 4.04 14.97
CA ALA A 183 -30.31 2.66 14.97
C ALA A 183 -29.43 2.35 13.76
N GLU A 184 -29.83 2.75 12.55
CA GLU A 184 -29.05 2.58 11.32
C GLU A 184 -27.69 3.30 11.40
N GLU A 185 -27.66 4.56 11.86
CA GLU A 185 -26.41 5.27 12.13
C GLU A 185 -25.53 4.55 13.16
N THR A 186 -26.13 4.04 14.25
CA THR A 186 -25.38 3.34 15.31
C THR A 186 -24.77 2.05 14.80
N ILE A 187 -25.49 1.29 13.97
CA ILE A 187 -25.02 0.08 13.29
C ILE A 187 -23.90 0.43 12.29
N GLN A 188 -24.06 1.46 11.46
CA GLN A 188 -23.00 1.93 10.54
C GLN A 188 -21.73 2.33 11.32
N LYS A 189 -21.87 3.08 12.42
CA LYS A 189 -20.77 3.47 13.31
C LYS A 189 -20.15 2.28 14.04
N ALA A 190 -20.85 1.16 14.21
CA ALA A 190 -20.27 -0.09 14.72
C ALA A 190 -19.47 -0.82 13.62
N ILE A 191 -20.08 -1.07 12.47
CA ILE A 191 -19.47 -1.76 11.32
C ILE A 191 -18.17 -1.06 10.86
N LEU A 192 -18.15 0.27 10.82
CA LEU A 192 -16.95 1.02 10.46
C LEU A 192 -15.81 0.86 11.49
N ARG A 193 -16.12 0.81 12.79
CA ARG A 193 -15.12 0.56 13.83
C ARG A 193 -14.60 -0.87 13.79
N GLU A 194 -15.48 -1.86 13.66
CA GLU A 194 -15.12 -3.27 13.52
C GLU A 194 -14.21 -3.52 12.31
N ARG A 195 -14.53 -2.92 11.15
CA ARG A 195 -13.68 -2.95 9.96
C ARG A 195 -12.28 -2.41 10.24
N VAL A 196 -12.18 -1.22 10.82
CA VAL A 196 -10.88 -0.57 11.09
C VAL A 196 -10.06 -1.41 12.07
N SER A 197 -10.66 -1.92 13.14
CA SER A 197 -9.97 -2.84 14.07
C SER A 197 -9.51 -4.12 13.39
N ALA A 198 -10.34 -4.74 12.55
CA ALA A 198 -9.98 -5.96 11.82
C ALA A 198 -8.91 -5.72 10.74
N GLU A 199 -8.81 -4.52 10.18
CA GLU A 199 -7.75 -4.12 9.24
C GLU A 199 -6.43 -3.81 9.99
N ASP A 200 -6.49 -3.19 11.17
CA ASP A 200 -5.33 -2.92 12.05
C ASP A 200 -4.73 -4.20 12.64
N GLU A 201 -5.56 -5.12 13.18
CA GLU A 201 -5.09 -6.44 13.66
C GLU A 201 -4.39 -7.25 12.56
N ARG A 202 -4.90 -7.19 11.32
CA ARG A 202 -4.27 -7.84 10.15
C ARG A 202 -2.92 -7.20 9.82
N LEU A 203 -2.82 -5.87 9.88
CA LEU A 203 -1.57 -5.15 9.64
C LEU A 203 -0.55 -5.47 10.74
N GLN A 204 -0.95 -5.46 12.02
CA GLN A 204 -0.10 -5.83 13.15
C GLN A 204 0.41 -7.27 13.03
N ALA A 205 -0.46 -8.22 12.67
CA ALA A 205 -0.08 -9.60 12.41
C ALA A 205 0.89 -9.74 11.22
N GLN A 206 0.71 -8.94 10.16
CA GLN A 206 1.63 -8.89 9.02
C GLN A 206 3.00 -8.33 9.43
N ILE A 207 3.05 -7.23 10.17
CA ILE A 207 4.29 -6.63 10.70
C ILE A 207 5.05 -7.64 11.56
N TYR A 208 4.38 -8.30 12.51
CA TYR A 208 5.00 -9.33 13.35
C TYR A 208 5.57 -10.51 12.54
N GLN A 209 4.87 -10.97 11.50
CA GLN A 209 5.38 -11.99 10.58
C GLN A 209 6.60 -11.52 9.78
N MET A 210 6.63 -10.24 9.37
CA MET A 210 7.77 -9.64 8.68
C MET A 210 8.98 -9.47 9.60
N GLU A 211 8.80 -9.03 10.85
CA GLU A 211 9.86 -8.96 11.85
C GLU A 211 10.48 -10.34 12.14
N ARG A 212 9.65 -11.38 12.30
CA ARG A 212 10.14 -12.75 12.51
C ARG A 212 10.97 -13.24 11.33
N LYS A 213 10.56 -12.97 10.10
CA LYS A 213 11.33 -13.28 8.88
C LYS A 213 12.62 -12.46 8.81
N ALA A 214 12.60 -11.18 9.17
CA ALA A 214 13.79 -10.33 9.19
C ALA A 214 14.84 -10.86 10.17
N ARG A 215 14.45 -11.25 11.39
CA ARG A 215 15.34 -11.89 12.38
C ARG A 215 15.92 -13.21 11.85
N GLN A 216 15.08 -14.07 11.24
CA GLN A 216 15.53 -15.32 10.63
C GLN A 216 16.55 -15.08 9.50
N LEU A 217 16.35 -14.06 8.67
CA LEU A 217 17.30 -13.67 7.63
C LEU A 217 18.60 -13.14 8.25
N GLU A 218 18.54 -12.29 9.27
CA GLU A 218 19.71 -11.75 9.96
C GLU A 218 20.60 -12.86 10.57
N GLU A 219 20.00 -13.93 11.11
CA GLU A 219 20.74 -15.11 11.57
C GLU A 219 21.43 -15.87 10.42
N ARG A 220 20.75 -16.07 9.27
CA ARG A 220 21.36 -16.75 8.11
C ARG A 220 22.47 -15.88 7.51
N ASP A 221 22.29 -14.57 7.46
CA ASP A 221 23.30 -13.59 7.07
C ASP A 221 24.53 -13.65 7.98
N LYS A 222 24.34 -13.74 9.30
CA LYS A 222 25.43 -13.92 10.26
C LYS A 222 26.21 -15.21 10.00
N GLU A 223 25.53 -16.31 9.67
CA GLU A 223 26.19 -17.59 9.36
C GLU A 223 26.94 -17.55 8.02
N LEU A 224 26.32 -17.01 6.97
CA LEU A 224 26.96 -16.81 5.67
C LEU A 224 28.19 -15.90 5.78
N ARG A 225 28.15 -14.86 6.63
CA ARG A 225 29.31 -13.99 6.89
C ARG A 225 30.45 -14.71 7.61
N LYS A 226 30.19 -15.67 8.51
CA LYS A 226 31.24 -16.53 9.09
C LYS A 226 31.91 -17.39 8.02
N GLN A 227 31.11 -17.99 7.13
CA GLN A 227 31.60 -18.85 6.06
C GLN A 227 32.43 -18.06 5.03
N ASP A 228 31.94 -16.90 4.58
CA ASP A 228 32.67 -15.98 3.71
C ASP A 228 33.99 -15.50 4.36
N ALA A 229 33.97 -15.11 5.64
CA ALA A 229 35.18 -14.74 6.37
C ALA A 229 36.20 -15.90 6.45
N PHE A 230 35.75 -17.12 6.78
CA PHE A 230 36.59 -18.31 6.81
C PHE A 230 37.24 -18.59 5.44
N TYR A 231 36.47 -18.64 4.36
CA TYR A 231 37.01 -18.90 3.02
C TYR A 231 37.93 -17.78 2.54
N ARG A 232 37.64 -16.50 2.86
CA ARG A 232 38.56 -15.38 2.61
C ARG A 232 39.88 -15.55 3.35
N GLU A 233 39.84 -15.99 4.61
CA GLU A 233 41.05 -16.21 5.40
C GLU A 233 41.91 -17.36 4.82
N GLN A 234 41.29 -18.46 4.38
CA GLN A 234 42.02 -19.55 3.69
C GLN A 234 42.64 -19.07 2.38
N VAL A 235 41.91 -18.30 1.57
CA VAL A 235 42.43 -17.71 0.33
C VAL A 235 43.56 -16.71 0.61
N ALA A 236 43.47 -15.91 1.68
CA ALA A 236 44.52 -14.99 2.09
C ALA A 236 45.79 -15.74 2.54
N LYS A 237 45.66 -16.77 3.39
CA LYS A 237 46.77 -17.63 3.83
C LYS A 237 47.46 -18.34 2.65
N LEU A 238 46.68 -18.81 1.67
CA LEU A 238 47.22 -19.44 0.46
C LEU A 238 47.95 -18.43 -0.44
N LYS A 239 47.38 -17.24 -0.65
CA LYS A 239 48.02 -16.14 -1.40
C LYS A 239 49.31 -15.67 -0.76
N GLU A 240 49.35 -15.53 0.57
CA GLU A 240 50.56 -15.10 1.27
C GLU A 240 51.66 -16.17 1.21
N ARG A 241 51.33 -17.45 1.44
CA ARG A 241 52.30 -18.55 1.26
C ARG A 241 52.84 -18.62 -0.17
N SER A 242 51.97 -18.40 -1.18
CA SER A 242 52.36 -18.35 -2.59
C SER A 242 53.28 -17.14 -2.88
N SER A 243 52.96 -15.96 -2.34
CA SER A 243 53.78 -14.75 -2.41
C SER A 243 55.18 -14.96 -1.81
N GLN A 244 55.25 -15.57 -0.62
CA GLN A 244 56.52 -15.94 0.03
C GLN A 244 57.34 -16.92 -0.81
N PHE A 245 56.71 -17.96 -1.37
CA PHE A 245 57.37 -18.92 -2.25
C PHE A 245 57.94 -18.27 -3.51
N TYR A 246 57.20 -17.37 -4.16
CA TYR A 246 57.68 -16.64 -5.34
C TYR A 246 58.85 -15.69 -5.00
N LYS A 247 58.79 -14.96 -3.88
CA LYS A 247 59.90 -14.10 -3.41
C LYS A 247 61.19 -14.90 -3.24
N VAL A 248 61.16 -15.95 -2.43
CA VAL A 248 62.32 -16.81 -2.14
C VAL A 248 62.82 -17.52 -3.39
N THR A 249 61.94 -17.91 -4.31
CA THR A 249 62.34 -18.51 -5.60
C THR A 249 63.08 -17.49 -6.48
N ASN A 250 62.58 -16.25 -6.56
CA ASN A 250 63.20 -15.21 -7.37
C ASN A 250 64.53 -14.71 -6.77
N GLU A 251 64.61 -14.55 -5.44
CA GLU A 251 65.84 -14.23 -4.72
C GLU A 251 66.92 -15.31 -4.93
N ASN A 252 66.56 -16.60 -4.80
CA ASN A 252 67.49 -17.70 -5.07
C ASN A 252 67.91 -17.77 -6.55
N TYR A 253 66.99 -17.50 -7.48
CA TYR A 253 67.31 -17.47 -8.91
C TYR A 253 68.31 -16.35 -9.25
N HIS A 254 68.07 -15.13 -8.79
CA HIS A 254 69.00 -14.01 -9.00
C HIS A 254 70.35 -14.28 -8.33
N LYS A 255 70.37 -14.74 -7.07
CA LYS A 255 71.61 -15.10 -6.39
C LYS A 255 72.40 -16.18 -7.13
N ALA A 256 71.73 -17.22 -7.65
CA ALA A 256 72.39 -18.26 -8.43
C ALA A 256 72.93 -17.73 -9.76
N ALA A 257 72.20 -16.84 -10.44
CA ALA A 257 72.66 -16.18 -11.65
C ALA A 257 73.89 -15.27 -11.40
N ASP A 258 73.88 -14.51 -10.29
CA ASP A 258 75.01 -13.67 -9.87
C ASP A 258 76.23 -14.51 -9.47
N GLU A 259 76.05 -15.59 -8.71
CA GLU A 259 77.11 -16.53 -8.37
C GLU A 259 77.74 -17.18 -9.62
N VAL A 260 76.94 -17.52 -10.64
CA VAL A 260 77.44 -18.03 -11.92
C VAL A 260 78.17 -16.92 -12.68
N ASN A 261 77.60 -15.73 -12.81
CA ASN A 261 78.23 -14.58 -13.49
C ASN A 261 79.51 -14.08 -12.76
N ALA A 262 79.66 -14.33 -11.46
CA ALA A 262 80.90 -14.05 -10.72
C ALA A 262 81.98 -15.14 -10.92
N LYS A 263 81.58 -16.42 -10.98
CA LYS A 263 82.50 -17.55 -11.25
C LYS A 263 82.99 -17.53 -12.70
N PHE A 264 82.10 -17.24 -13.65
CA PHE A 264 82.43 -17.01 -15.05
C PHE A 264 82.80 -15.55 -15.29
N LYS A 265 84.08 -15.21 -15.06
CA LYS A 265 84.66 -13.96 -15.56
C LYS A 265 84.29 -13.81 -17.04
N ARG A 266 83.57 -12.74 -17.37
CA ARG A 266 83.41 -12.32 -18.77
C ARG A 266 84.82 -12.12 -19.33
N TYR A 267 85.09 -12.67 -20.52
CA TYR A 267 86.42 -12.63 -21.10
C TYR A 267 86.79 -11.17 -21.39
N GLU A 268 87.61 -10.56 -20.54
CA GLU A 268 88.10 -9.20 -20.73
C GLU A 268 89.06 -9.19 -21.91
N ILE A 269 88.50 -8.96 -23.11
CA ILE A 269 89.26 -8.65 -24.32
C ILE A 269 89.90 -7.27 -24.10
N SER A 270 91.00 -7.23 -23.35
CA SER A 270 91.82 -6.04 -23.18
C SER A 270 92.41 -5.66 -24.54
N PRO A 271 91.96 -4.53 -25.15
CA PRO A 271 92.40 -4.15 -26.48
C PRO A 271 93.85 -3.67 -26.42
N VAL A 272 94.76 -4.40 -27.07
CA VAL A 272 96.19 -4.07 -27.01
C VAL A 272 96.52 -2.95 -27.99
N CYS A 273 97.39 -2.03 -27.59
CA CYS A 273 97.85 -0.88 -28.40
C CYS A 273 96.79 0.19 -28.72
N THR A 274 95.72 0.33 -27.91
CA THR A 274 94.67 1.37 -28.08
C THR A 274 95.19 2.76 -28.31
N ASP A 275 96.23 3.16 -27.57
CA ASP A 275 96.64 4.56 -27.52
C ASP A 275 97.44 4.92 -28.78
N LEU A 276 98.22 3.97 -29.29
CA LEU A 276 98.86 4.02 -30.59
C LEU A 276 97.83 3.92 -31.73
N GLN A 277 96.76 3.13 -31.56
CA GLN A 277 95.62 3.07 -32.50
C GLN A 277 94.88 4.41 -32.57
N GLY A 278 94.70 5.09 -31.44
CA GLY A 278 94.15 6.44 -31.39
C GLY A 278 95.07 7.47 -32.05
N GLN A 279 96.37 7.43 -31.74
CA GLN A 279 97.36 8.34 -32.31
C GLN A 279 97.52 8.18 -33.83
N ILE A 280 97.57 6.96 -34.36
CA ILE A 280 97.70 6.71 -35.81
C ILE A 280 96.43 7.15 -36.57
N LEU A 281 95.23 6.85 -36.03
CA LEU A 281 93.96 7.28 -36.62
C LEU A 281 93.76 8.79 -36.56
N LYS A 282 94.26 9.46 -35.52
CA LYS A 282 94.33 10.92 -35.44
C LYS A 282 95.30 11.48 -36.50
N CYS A 283 96.53 10.98 -36.55
CA CYS A 283 97.55 11.48 -37.46
C CYS A 283 97.12 11.36 -38.93
N TYR A 284 96.55 10.23 -39.35
CA TYR A 284 96.06 10.06 -40.73
C TYR A 284 94.87 10.98 -41.07
N ARG A 285 94.04 11.35 -40.10
CA ARG A 285 92.95 12.32 -40.28
C ARG A 285 93.47 13.74 -40.47
N GLU A 286 94.53 14.09 -39.76
CA GLU A 286 95.19 15.41 -39.82
C GLU A 286 96.13 15.54 -41.03
N ASN A 287 96.64 14.43 -41.56
CA ASN A 287 97.63 14.38 -42.65
C ASN A 287 97.09 13.63 -43.90
N ALA A 288 95.84 13.93 -44.29
CA ALA A 288 95.23 13.36 -45.50
C ALA A 288 96.11 13.56 -46.74
N GLY A 289 96.33 12.48 -47.51
CA GLY A 289 97.24 12.47 -48.66
C GLY A 289 98.74 12.54 -48.35
N LYS A 290 99.14 12.72 -47.08
CA LYS A 290 100.55 12.83 -46.63
C LYS A 290 100.88 11.78 -45.55
N THR A 291 100.34 10.57 -45.72
CA THR A 291 100.39 9.47 -44.73
C THR A 291 101.79 9.07 -44.27
N LEU A 292 102.83 9.31 -45.09
CA LEU A 292 104.24 9.08 -44.72
C LEU A 292 104.71 9.91 -43.52
N LEU A 293 104.07 11.05 -43.21
CA LEU A 293 104.35 11.82 -41.98
C LEU A 293 103.98 11.03 -40.71
N CYS A 294 103.01 10.12 -40.79
CA CYS A 294 102.58 9.25 -39.70
C CYS A 294 103.37 7.94 -39.62
N SER A 295 104.38 7.73 -40.49
CA SER A 295 105.14 6.48 -40.61
C SER A 295 105.75 6.01 -39.29
N ASN A 296 106.31 6.90 -38.48
CA ASN A 296 106.88 6.56 -37.16
C ASN A 296 105.80 6.00 -36.21
N ILE A 297 104.65 6.66 -36.10
CA ILE A 297 103.51 6.19 -35.28
C ILE A 297 102.97 4.84 -35.81
N ALA A 298 102.92 4.67 -37.14
CA ALA A 298 102.54 3.42 -37.77
C ALA A 298 103.52 2.27 -37.47
N SER A 299 104.82 2.55 -37.47
CA SER A 299 105.86 1.58 -37.07
C SER A 299 105.74 1.20 -35.60
N GLN A 300 105.54 2.16 -34.70
CA GLN A 300 105.34 1.89 -33.27
C GLN A 300 104.06 1.07 -33.00
N TYR A 301 102.95 1.39 -33.66
CA TYR A 301 101.71 0.60 -33.58
C TYR A 301 101.94 -0.84 -34.07
N LEU A 302 102.59 -1.03 -35.21
CA LEU A 302 102.88 -2.35 -35.76
C LEU A 302 103.84 -3.16 -34.88
N GLN A 303 104.86 -2.52 -34.30
CA GLN A 303 105.76 -3.13 -33.32
C GLN A 303 104.99 -3.57 -32.06
N CYS A 304 104.14 -2.71 -31.50
CA CYS A 304 103.29 -3.03 -30.35
C CYS A 304 102.37 -4.22 -30.63
N VAL A 305 101.68 -4.23 -31.79
CA VAL A 305 100.79 -5.33 -32.18
C VAL A 305 101.56 -6.64 -32.40
N ASN A 306 102.77 -6.60 -32.96
CA ASN A 306 103.57 -7.80 -33.18
C ASN A 306 104.19 -8.33 -31.88
N HIS A 307 104.63 -7.45 -30.96
CA HIS A 307 105.04 -7.82 -29.60
C HIS A 307 103.88 -8.49 -28.84
N ALA A 308 102.69 -7.89 -28.87
CA ALA A 308 101.49 -8.45 -28.25
C ALA A 308 101.12 -9.84 -28.78
N LYS A 309 101.26 -10.06 -30.10
CA LYS A 309 101.08 -11.40 -30.71
C LYS A 309 102.14 -12.40 -30.23
N GLN A 310 103.40 -12.01 -30.18
CA GLN A 310 104.48 -12.89 -29.70
C GLN A 310 104.30 -13.25 -28.22
N GLU A 311 103.98 -12.29 -27.36
CA GLU A 311 103.72 -12.54 -25.94
C GLU A 311 102.52 -13.46 -25.72
N LYS A 312 101.42 -13.29 -26.47
CA LYS A 312 100.27 -14.20 -26.42
C LYS A 312 100.59 -15.61 -26.94
N LEU A 313 101.56 -15.77 -27.84
CA LEU A 313 102.05 -17.08 -28.27
C LEU A 313 103.03 -17.71 -27.27
N ARG A 314 103.76 -16.92 -26.48
CA ARG A 314 104.66 -17.41 -25.42
C ARG A 314 103.95 -17.73 -24.09
N THR A 315 102.81 -17.09 -23.83
CA THR A 315 102.01 -17.25 -22.59
C THR A 315 100.79 -18.15 -22.77
N GLY A 316 100.65 -18.82 -23.92
CA GLY A 316 99.55 -19.74 -24.21
C GLY A 316 99.78 -21.13 -23.62
N GLY A 317 99.17 -21.40 -22.46
CA GLY A 317 99.00 -22.70 -21.83
C GLY A 317 97.65 -22.77 -21.13
#